data_AF-A0A3B9VU01-F1
#
_entry.id   AF-A0A3B9VU01-F1
#
_cell.length_a   1.000
_cell.length_b   1.000
_cell.length_c   1.000
_cell.angle_alpha   90.00
_cell.angle_beta   90.00
_cell.angle_gamma   90.00
#
_symmetry.space_group_name_H-M   'P 1'
#
loop_
_entity.id
_entity.type
_entity.pdbx_description
1 polymer ?
#
loop_
_entity_poly.entity_id
_entity_poly.type
_entity_poly.pdbx_seq_one_letter_code
_entity_poly.pdbx_strand_id
1 'polypeptide(L)'
;LTAVFMAKFCPKGLYRFLKPAVELLAGIPSVVYGFFGLVVIVPLIRNLFPDSKGTSMLAASLLLGIMILPTIIGVSESAIRAVPETYYEGGLALGASHERSVFFATLPAAKSGILAGVILGIGRAIGETMAVIMVAGNQPRMPAGLLKGVRTLTSNIVMEMGYAADLHREALIATAVVLFVFILLINLLFSVLKRRTNE
;
A
#
# COMPACT_ATOMS: atom_id res chain seq x y z
N LEU A 1 6.70 -6.12 -10.63
CA LEU A 1 7.91 -6.84 -11.08
C LEU A 1 8.55 -7.67 -9.96
N THR A 2 8.76 -7.14 -8.76
CA THR A 2 9.35 -7.91 -7.64
C THR A 2 8.62 -9.23 -7.35
N ALA A 3 7.29 -9.23 -7.31
CA ALA A 3 6.49 -10.45 -7.17
C ALA A 3 6.71 -11.46 -8.31
N VAL A 4 6.83 -10.99 -9.55
CA VAL A 4 7.10 -11.82 -10.73
C VAL A 4 8.48 -12.45 -10.64
N PHE A 5 9.49 -11.64 -10.26
CA PHE A 5 10.84 -12.12 -10.02
C PHE A 5 10.85 -13.21 -8.95
N MET A 6 10.28 -12.94 -7.77
CA MET A 6 10.20 -13.91 -6.67
C MET A 6 9.46 -15.19 -7.03
N ALA A 7 8.42 -15.11 -7.87
CA ALA A 7 7.60 -16.26 -8.24
C ALA A 7 8.24 -17.16 -9.31
N LYS A 8 8.85 -16.58 -10.36
CA LYS A 8 9.28 -17.34 -11.56
C LYS A 8 10.77 -17.25 -11.91
N PHE A 9 11.47 -16.20 -11.50
CA PHE A 9 12.87 -15.97 -11.90
C PHE A 9 13.88 -16.09 -10.74
N CYS A 10 13.41 -16.12 -9.50
CA CYS A 10 14.27 -16.08 -8.33
C CYS A 10 14.94 -17.45 -8.06
N PRO A 11 16.29 -17.50 -7.94
CA PRO A 11 16.98 -18.73 -7.53
C PRO A 11 16.54 -19.19 -6.14
N LYS A 12 16.46 -20.52 -5.93
CA LYS A 12 16.00 -21.12 -4.67
C LYS A 12 16.73 -20.58 -3.42
N GLY A 13 18.04 -20.37 -3.52
CA GLY A 13 18.86 -19.84 -2.44
C GLY A 13 18.45 -18.41 -2.04
N LEU A 14 18.27 -17.53 -3.03
CA LEU A 14 17.86 -16.14 -2.78
C LEU A 14 16.41 -16.05 -2.29
N TYR A 15 15.51 -16.89 -2.83
CA TYR A 15 14.11 -16.97 -2.41
C TYR A 15 13.98 -17.27 -0.91
N ARG A 16 14.82 -18.19 -0.39
CA ARG A 16 14.85 -18.57 1.03
C ARG A 16 15.13 -17.39 1.97
N PHE A 17 15.78 -16.33 1.48
CA PHE A 17 16.02 -15.10 2.25
C PHE A 17 15.00 -14.01 1.95
N LEU A 18 14.67 -13.79 0.67
CA LEU A 18 13.76 -12.71 0.26
C LEU A 18 12.34 -12.92 0.79
N LYS A 19 11.82 -14.15 0.76
CA LYS A 19 10.44 -14.42 1.18
C LYS A 19 10.22 -14.10 2.66
N PRO A 20 11.03 -14.63 3.60
CA PRO A 20 10.95 -14.22 5.01
C PRO A 20 11.19 -12.73 5.20
N ALA A 21 12.12 -12.10 4.47
CA ALA A 21 12.35 -10.66 4.60
C ALA A 21 11.11 -9.83 4.27
N VAL A 22 10.39 -10.18 3.20
CA VAL A 22 9.13 -9.51 2.83
C VAL A 22 8.04 -9.75 3.89
N GLU A 23 7.94 -10.96 4.43
CA GLU A 23 6.98 -11.28 5.49
C GLU A 23 7.29 -10.54 6.79
N LEU A 24 8.57 -10.45 7.16
CA LEU A 24 9.03 -9.68 8.32
C LEU A 24 8.70 -8.20 8.15
N LEU A 25 8.96 -7.62 6.98
CA LEU A 25 8.58 -6.23 6.69
C LEU A 25 7.06 -6.03 6.83
N ALA A 26 6.24 -6.97 6.35
CA ALA A 26 4.78 -6.88 6.49
C ALA A 26 4.32 -6.90 7.96
N GLY A 27 5.07 -7.57 8.84
CA GLY A 27 4.81 -7.72 10.27
C GLY A 27 5.34 -6.59 11.17
N ILE A 28 6.08 -5.60 10.63
CA ILE A 28 6.56 -4.46 11.42
C ILE A 28 5.36 -3.62 11.89
N PRO A 29 5.28 -3.27 13.20
CA PRO A 29 4.23 -2.39 13.71
C PRO A 29 4.26 -1.02 13.04
N SER A 30 3.10 -0.43 12.75
CA SER A 30 3.02 0.83 12.00
C SER A 30 3.68 2.02 12.72
N VAL A 31 3.69 2.03 14.06
CA VAL A 31 4.40 3.05 14.86
C VAL A 31 5.91 3.02 14.61
N VAL A 32 6.50 1.84 14.38
CA VAL A 32 7.93 1.70 14.06
C VAL A 32 8.22 2.30 12.68
N TYR A 33 7.33 2.09 11.71
CA TYR A 33 7.40 2.77 10.42
C TYR A 33 7.26 4.29 10.56
N GLY A 34 6.30 4.77 11.37
CA GLY A 34 6.13 6.19 11.67
C GLY A 34 7.39 6.83 12.26
N PHE A 35 8.03 6.15 13.21
CA PHE A 35 9.29 6.57 13.80
C PHE A 35 10.43 6.61 12.78
N PHE A 36 10.57 5.55 11.97
CA PHE A 36 11.53 5.53 10.86
C PHE A 36 11.29 6.70 9.89
N GLY A 37 10.04 6.96 9.52
CA GLY A 37 9.68 8.08 8.65
C GLY A 37 10.06 9.44 9.26
N LEU A 38 9.88 9.61 10.57
CA LEU A 38 10.25 10.83 11.29
C LEU A 38 11.76 11.03 11.36
N VAL A 39 12.53 9.96 11.58
CA VAL A 39 13.99 10.05 11.77
C VAL A 39 14.75 10.04 10.45
N VAL A 40 14.23 9.40 9.41
CA VAL A 40 14.94 9.20 8.14
C VAL A 40 14.28 9.97 6.99
N ILE A 41 12.99 9.75 6.74
CA ILE A 41 12.30 10.31 5.57
C ILE A 41 12.13 11.84 5.72
N VAL A 42 11.72 12.31 6.90
CA VAL A 42 11.49 13.75 7.15
C VAL A 42 12.77 14.56 7.00
N PRO A 43 13.92 14.19 7.62
CA PRO A 43 15.19 14.89 7.38
C PRO A 43 15.68 14.79 5.94
N LEU A 44 15.50 13.63 5.28
CA LEU A 44 15.84 13.47 3.88
C LEU A 44 15.09 14.47 2.99
N ILE A 45 13.77 14.59 3.18
CA ILE A 45 12.95 15.57 2.45
C ILE A 45 13.39 17.00 2.76
N ARG A 46 13.72 17.30 4.03
CA ARG A 46 14.22 18.63 4.40
C ARG A 46 15.54 18.97 3.72
N ASN A 47 16.43 18.00 3.55
CA ASN A 47 17.71 18.20 2.86
C ASN A 47 17.53 18.38 1.35
N LEU A 48 16.59 17.65 0.74
CA LEU A 48 16.27 17.77 -0.68
C LEU A 48 15.45 19.04 -1.00
N PHE A 49 14.60 19.46 -0.07
CA PHE A 49 13.72 20.62 -0.19
C PHE A 49 13.88 21.51 1.06
N PRO A 50 14.87 22.42 1.05
CA PRO A 50 15.21 23.26 2.21
C PRO A 50 14.05 24.12 2.72
N ASP A 51 13.15 24.54 1.83
CA ASP A 51 11.97 25.36 2.18
C ASP A 51 10.82 24.55 2.80
N SER A 52 10.99 23.24 2.96
CA SER A 52 10.00 22.35 3.55
C SER A 52 10.29 22.08 5.03
N LYS A 53 9.24 21.81 5.81
CA LYS A 53 9.38 21.33 7.20
C LYS A 53 9.79 19.85 7.27
N GLY A 54 9.95 19.17 6.13
CA GLY A 54 10.10 17.72 6.03
C GLY A 54 8.77 16.97 6.28
N THR A 55 8.08 17.26 7.39
CA THR A 55 6.75 16.70 7.69
C THR A 55 5.71 17.21 6.71
N SER A 56 5.24 16.34 5.81
CA SER A 56 4.51 16.74 4.62
C SER A 56 3.65 15.61 4.07
N MET A 57 2.74 15.94 3.15
CA MET A 57 1.99 14.95 2.38
C MET A 57 2.93 13.99 1.63
N LEU A 58 4.03 14.50 1.06
CA LEU A 58 5.05 13.68 0.40
C LEU A 58 5.69 12.67 1.35
N ALA A 59 6.07 13.10 2.56
CA ALA A 59 6.65 12.22 3.57
C ALA A 59 5.70 11.08 3.94
N ALA A 60 4.42 11.42 4.16
CA ALA A 60 3.38 10.43 4.46
C ALA A 60 3.16 9.47 3.27
N SER A 61 3.09 9.96 2.04
CA SER A 61 2.91 9.12 0.85
C SER A 61 4.08 8.17 0.61
N LEU A 62 5.33 8.62 0.79
CA LEU A 62 6.51 7.76 0.68
C LEU A 62 6.52 6.67 1.75
N LEU A 63 6.23 7.05 3.00
CA LEU A 63 6.16 6.10 4.10
C LEU A 63 5.08 5.03 3.87
N LEU A 64 3.86 5.45 3.50
CA LEU A 64 2.77 4.55 3.17
C LEU A 64 3.11 3.63 2.00
N GLY A 65 3.76 4.17 0.96
CA GLY A 65 4.25 3.38 -0.17
C GLY A 65 5.16 2.24 0.27
N ILE A 66 6.17 2.54 1.11
CA ILE A 66 7.06 1.52 1.67
C ILE A 66 6.29 0.46 2.47
N MET A 67 5.30 0.89 3.26
CA MET A 67 4.54 0.00 4.14
C MET A 67 3.59 -0.94 3.38
N ILE A 68 2.98 -0.51 2.27
CA ILE A 68 2.05 -1.35 1.51
C ILE A 68 2.76 -2.31 0.54
N LEU A 69 4.00 -2.01 0.16
CA LEU A 69 4.78 -2.83 -0.79
C LEU A 69 4.86 -4.31 -0.38
N PRO A 70 5.22 -4.68 0.87
CA PRO A 70 5.27 -6.08 1.29
C PRO A 70 3.93 -6.82 1.11
N THR A 71 2.83 -6.13 1.40
CA THR A 71 1.47 -6.67 1.25
C THR A 71 1.18 -6.97 -0.22
N ILE A 72 1.46 -6.00 -1.11
CA ILE A 72 1.23 -6.16 -2.56
C ILE A 72 2.13 -7.25 -3.13
N ILE A 73 3.41 -7.28 -2.75
CA ILE A 73 4.39 -8.27 -3.22
C ILE A 73 3.95 -9.67 -2.80
N GLY A 74 3.64 -9.88 -1.51
CA GLY A 74 3.28 -11.18 -0.97
C GLY A 74 2.02 -11.75 -1.64
N VAL A 75 0.95 -10.95 -1.74
CA VAL A 75 -0.30 -11.41 -2.35
C VAL A 75 -0.15 -11.64 -3.85
N SER A 76 0.54 -10.74 -4.56
CA SER A 76 0.78 -10.89 -6.00
C SER A 76 1.65 -12.11 -6.32
N GLU A 77 2.66 -12.38 -5.51
CA GLU A 77 3.53 -13.54 -5.69
C GLU A 77 2.77 -14.85 -5.47
N SER A 78 1.96 -14.93 -4.40
CA SER A 78 1.08 -16.08 -4.15
C SER A 78 0.08 -16.27 -5.30
N ALA A 79 -0.48 -15.19 -5.85
CA ALA A 79 -1.38 -15.26 -7.00
C ALA A 79 -0.69 -15.81 -8.26
N ILE A 80 0.55 -15.40 -8.54
CA ILE A 80 1.32 -15.90 -9.69
C ILE A 80 1.67 -17.38 -9.52
N ARG A 81 2.02 -17.80 -8.30
CA ARG A 81 2.31 -19.22 -8.00
C ARG A 81 1.08 -20.11 -8.03
N ALA A 82 -0.11 -19.57 -7.80
CA ALA A 82 -1.37 -20.31 -7.86
C ALA A 82 -1.84 -20.63 -9.29
N VAL A 83 -1.25 -20.01 -10.32
CA VAL A 83 -1.57 -20.32 -11.72
C VAL A 83 -1.06 -21.72 -12.06
N PRO A 84 -1.90 -22.61 -12.64
CA PRO A 84 -1.48 -23.94 -13.05
C PRO A 84 -0.29 -23.92 -14.01
N GLU A 85 0.67 -24.84 -13.82
CA GLU A 85 1.88 -24.89 -14.66
C GLU A 85 1.59 -25.16 -16.14
N THR A 86 0.44 -25.77 -16.45
CA THR A 86 -0.02 -26.02 -17.83
C THR A 86 -0.05 -24.75 -18.69
N TYR A 87 -0.34 -23.58 -18.12
CA TYR A 87 -0.27 -22.30 -18.85
C TYR A 87 1.16 -21.98 -19.29
N TYR A 88 2.14 -22.23 -18.43
CA TYR A 88 3.55 -22.00 -18.72
C TYR A 88 4.10 -23.04 -19.70
N GLU A 89 3.79 -24.31 -19.47
CA GLU A 89 4.18 -25.43 -20.35
C GLU A 89 3.59 -25.29 -21.76
N GLY A 90 2.34 -24.84 -21.88
CA GLY A 90 1.71 -24.55 -23.16
C GLY A 90 2.45 -23.48 -23.96
N GLY A 91 2.96 -22.43 -23.28
CA GLY A 91 3.81 -21.43 -23.92
C GLY A 91 5.13 -22.03 -24.43
N LEU A 92 5.79 -22.87 -23.62
CA LEU A 92 7.02 -23.56 -24.03
C LEU A 92 6.78 -24.52 -25.20
N ALA A 93 5.66 -25.26 -25.21
CA ALA A 93 5.30 -26.19 -26.28
C ALA A 93 5.10 -25.50 -27.63
N LEU A 94 4.68 -24.22 -27.61
CA LEU A 94 4.60 -23.36 -28.80
C LEU A 94 5.94 -22.71 -29.18
N GLY A 95 7.05 -23.08 -28.54
CA GLY A 95 8.39 -22.55 -28.80
C GLY A 95 8.65 -21.17 -28.17
N ALA A 96 7.84 -20.73 -27.20
CA ALA A 96 8.09 -19.47 -26.51
C ALA A 96 9.25 -19.60 -25.50
N SER A 97 10.00 -18.51 -25.31
CA SER A 97 11.04 -18.44 -24.28
C SER A 97 10.44 -18.38 -22.88
N HIS A 98 11.24 -18.66 -21.85
CA HIS A 98 10.81 -18.61 -20.45
C HIS A 98 10.17 -17.26 -20.10
N GLU A 99 10.77 -16.15 -20.53
CA GLU A 99 10.25 -14.81 -20.31
C GLU A 99 8.89 -14.62 -20.98
N ARG A 100 8.77 -15.03 -22.26
CA ARG A 100 7.50 -14.90 -22.99
C ARG A 100 6.40 -15.74 -22.33
N SER A 101 6.67 -16.98 -21.94
CA SER A 101 5.70 -17.85 -21.27
C SER A 101 5.24 -17.25 -19.93
N VAL A 102 6.15 -16.65 -19.16
CA VAL A 102 5.79 -16.00 -17.89
C VAL A 102 4.96 -14.73 -18.12
N PHE A 103 5.42 -13.82 -18.99
CA PHE A 103 4.78 -12.52 -19.18
C PHE A 103 3.48 -12.56 -19.98
N PHE A 104 3.32 -13.53 -20.88
CA PHE A 104 2.16 -13.60 -21.79
C PHE A 104 1.21 -14.77 -21.53
N ALA A 105 1.59 -15.77 -20.75
CA ALA A 105 0.71 -16.86 -20.35
C ALA A 105 0.40 -16.84 -18.84
N THR A 106 1.43 -16.91 -17.99
CA THR A 106 1.21 -17.00 -16.54
C THR A 106 0.72 -15.67 -15.94
N LEU A 107 1.35 -14.55 -16.29
CA LEU A 107 1.06 -13.25 -15.68
C LEU A 107 -0.36 -12.75 -16.00
N PRO A 108 -0.89 -12.89 -17.24
CA PRO A 108 -2.28 -12.56 -17.53
C PRO A 108 -3.27 -13.42 -16.74
N ALA A 109 -2.99 -14.73 -16.59
CA ALA A 109 -3.83 -15.63 -15.79
C ALA A 109 -3.83 -15.25 -14.29
N ALA A 110 -2.75 -14.68 -13.78
CA ALA A 110 -2.64 -14.21 -12.39
C ALA A 110 -3.26 -12.82 -12.13
N LYS A 111 -3.75 -12.12 -13.17
CA LYS A 111 -4.12 -10.69 -13.10
C LYS A 111 -5.14 -10.39 -12.00
N SER A 112 -6.17 -11.22 -11.85
CA SER A 112 -7.23 -11.01 -10.85
C SER A 112 -6.68 -11.06 -9.41
N GLY A 113 -5.72 -11.95 -9.15
CA GLY A 113 -5.05 -12.06 -7.85
C GLY A 113 -4.07 -10.92 -7.59
N ILE A 114 -3.32 -10.47 -8.61
CA ILE A 114 -2.43 -9.30 -8.50
C ILE A 114 -3.25 -8.04 -8.19
N LEU A 115 -4.36 -7.84 -8.90
CA LEU A 115 -5.29 -6.73 -8.62
C LEU A 115 -5.84 -6.79 -7.20
N ALA A 116 -6.20 -7.97 -6.70
CA ALA A 116 -6.63 -8.14 -5.31
C ALA A 116 -5.52 -7.74 -4.32
N GLY A 117 -4.26 -8.08 -4.60
CA GLY A 117 -3.11 -7.65 -3.79
C GLY A 117 -2.92 -6.14 -3.75
N VAL A 118 -3.07 -5.47 -4.90
CA VAL A 118 -3.02 -4.00 -4.99
C VAL A 118 -4.15 -3.36 -4.20
N ILE A 119 -5.37 -3.86 -4.36
CA ILE A 119 -6.55 -3.36 -3.63
C ILE A 119 -6.35 -3.50 -2.12
N LEU A 120 -5.85 -4.66 -1.65
CA LEU A 120 -5.59 -4.89 -0.23
C LEU A 120 -4.52 -3.92 0.31
N GLY A 121 -3.46 -3.68 -0.46
CA GLY A 121 -2.43 -2.71 -0.11
C GLY A 121 -2.98 -1.28 0.01
N ILE A 122 -3.78 -0.84 -0.96
CA ILE A 122 -4.42 0.49 -0.93
C ILE A 122 -5.38 0.60 0.26
N GLY A 123 -6.20 -0.44 0.50
CA GLY A 123 -7.10 -0.48 1.65
C GLY A 123 -6.36 -0.33 2.98
N ARG A 124 -5.20 -0.99 3.12
CA ARG A 124 -4.32 -0.82 4.28
C ARG A 124 -3.80 0.61 4.41
N ALA A 125 -3.36 1.25 3.32
CA ALA A 125 -2.90 2.64 3.36
C ALA A 125 -4.00 3.63 3.76
N ILE A 126 -5.24 3.44 3.30
CA ILE A 126 -6.37 4.32 3.64
C ILE A 126 -6.67 4.28 5.15
N GLY A 127 -6.59 3.09 5.75
CA GLY A 127 -6.79 2.91 7.19
C GLY A 127 -5.58 3.27 8.04
N GLU A 128 -4.42 3.54 7.44
CA GLU A 128 -3.21 3.82 8.20
C GLU A 128 -3.30 5.19 8.86
N THR A 129 -3.10 5.18 10.18
CA THR A 129 -3.36 6.36 11.02
C THR A 129 -2.16 6.66 11.90
N MET A 130 -1.62 5.65 12.58
CA MET A 130 -0.54 5.84 13.55
C MET A 130 0.76 6.28 12.87
N ALA A 131 1.15 5.63 11.78
CA ALA A 131 2.34 6.02 11.04
C ALA A 131 2.20 7.44 10.44
N VAL A 132 1.01 7.76 9.91
CA VAL A 132 0.73 9.02 9.21
C VAL A 132 0.76 10.21 10.18
N ILE A 133 0.18 10.08 11.37
CA ILE A 133 0.21 11.12 12.41
C ILE A 133 1.65 11.56 12.69
N MET A 134 2.62 10.64 12.68
CA MET A 134 4.01 11.01 13.03
C MET A 134 4.70 11.84 11.95
N VAL A 135 4.31 11.74 10.67
CA VAL A 135 5.08 12.31 9.55
C VAL A 135 4.32 13.31 8.68
N ALA A 136 2.99 13.32 8.73
CA ALA A 136 2.15 14.17 7.86
C ALA A 136 2.12 15.64 8.28
N GLY A 137 2.64 15.98 9.46
CA GLY A 137 2.66 17.36 9.99
C GLY A 137 1.33 17.84 10.59
N ASN A 138 0.23 17.08 10.43
CA ASN A 138 -1.04 17.24 11.14
C ASN A 138 -1.66 18.64 11.12
N GLN A 139 -1.48 19.39 10.04
CA GLN A 139 -2.03 20.74 9.92
C GLN A 139 -3.50 20.66 9.44
N PRO A 140 -4.49 21.22 10.16
CA PRO A 140 -5.90 21.19 9.79
C PRO A 140 -6.19 22.24 8.71
N ARG A 141 -5.58 22.09 7.54
CA ARG A 141 -5.73 22.99 6.40
C ARG A 141 -5.67 22.20 5.10
N MET A 142 -6.27 22.74 4.04
CA MET A 142 -6.08 22.20 2.71
C MET A 142 -4.62 22.45 2.26
N PRO A 143 -3.84 21.40 1.96
CA PRO A 143 -2.45 21.56 1.56
C PRO A 143 -2.39 22.12 0.13
N ALA A 144 -1.80 23.30 -0.05
CA ALA A 144 -1.50 23.88 -1.35
C ALA A 144 -0.16 23.36 -1.92
N GLY A 145 0.06 22.04 -1.87
CA GLY A 145 1.26 21.39 -2.41
C GLY A 145 1.75 20.19 -1.61
N LEU A 146 2.53 19.31 -2.26
CA LEU A 146 3.00 18.03 -1.70
C LEU A 146 3.95 18.17 -0.52
N LEU A 147 4.70 19.27 -0.44
CA LEU A 147 5.66 19.56 0.64
C LEU A 147 5.01 20.19 1.88
N LYS A 148 3.69 20.41 1.85
CA LYS A 148 2.95 20.97 2.99
C LYS A 148 2.34 19.86 3.83
N GLY A 149 2.25 20.11 5.14
CA GLY A 149 1.60 19.21 6.07
C GLY A 149 0.10 19.13 5.82
N VAL A 150 -0.47 17.96 6.10
CA VAL A 150 -1.90 17.66 5.97
C VAL A 150 -2.36 16.92 7.22
N ARG A 151 -3.62 17.09 7.59
CA ARG A 151 -4.29 16.29 8.61
C ARG A 151 -5.33 15.41 7.92
N THR A 152 -5.12 14.10 7.95
CA THR A 152 -6.10 13.15 7.39
C THR A 152 -7.33 13.07 8.29
N LEU A 153 -8.47 12.65 7.74
CA LEU A 153 -9.69 12.42 8.52
C LEU A 153 -9.45 11.40 9.65
N THR A 154 -8.71 10.33 9.36
CA THR A 154 -8.31 9.33 10.35
C THR A 154 -7.49 9.94 11.49
N SER A 155 -6.48 10.76 11.15
CA SER A 155 -5.62 11.43 12.13
C SER A 155 -6.42 12.42 12.97
N ASN A 156 -7.34 13.15 12.36
CA ASN A 156 -8.19 14.12 13.05
C ASN A 156 -9.07 13.45 14.11
N ILE A 157 -9.68 12.30 13.78
CA ILE A 157 -10.48 11.53 14.74
C ILE A 157 -9.60 11.05 15.90
N VAL A 158 -8.44 10.43 15.62
CA VAL A 158 -7.59 9.85 16.68
C VAL A 158 -7.01 10.92 17.62
N MET A 159 -6.59 12.07 17.09
CA MET A 159 -5.98 13.12 17.92
C MET A 159 -6.98 13.85 18.81
N GLU A 160 -8.20 14.09 18.32
CA GLU A 160 -9.15 14.98 18.99
C GLU A 160 -10.22 14.22 19.80
N MET A 161 -10.55 12.97 19.44
CA MET A 161 -11.65 12.22 20.08
C MET A 161 -11.48 12.04 21.58
N GLY A 162 -10.24 11.90 22.07
CA GLY A 162 -9.96 11.69 23.49
C GLY A 162 -10.33 12.88 24.38
N TYR A 163 -10.40 14.09 23.82
CA TYR A 163 -10.67 15.34 24.56
C TYR A 163 -11.97 16.03 24.12
N ALA A 164 -12.69 15.45 23.15
CA ALA A 164 -13.87 16.06 22.55
C ALA A 164 -15.11 15.94 23.45
N ALA A 165 -15.78 17.07 23.69
CA ALA A 165 -17.06 17.14 24.39
C ALA A 165 -18.15 17.77 23.50
N ASP A 166 -19.40 17.41 23.78
CA ASP A 166 -20.62 17.96 23.17
C ASP A 166 -20.52 18.06 21.64
N LEU A 167 -20.71 19.26 21.10
CA LEU A 167 -20.72 19.56 19.67
C LEU A 167 -19.42 19.11 18.96
N HIS A 168 -18.26 19.19 19.63
CA HIS A 168 -17.01 18.77 19.02
C HIS A 168 -16.97 17.25 18.79
N ARG A 169 -17.49 16.48 19.74
CA ARG A 169 -17.59 15.02 19.62
C ARG A 169 -18.58 14.63 18.52
N GLU A 170 -19.72 15.30 18.46
CA GLU A 170 -20.71 15.10 17.39
C GLU A 170 -20.12 15.36 16.00
N ALA A 171 -19.35 16.45 15.86
CA ALA A 171 -18.66 16.77 14.61
C ALA A 171 -17.64 15.69 14.23
N LEU A 172 -16.84 15.17 15.17
CA LEU A 172 -15.89 14.09 14.91
C LEU A 172 -16.60 12.80 14.48
N ILE A 173 -17.72 12.45 15.11
CA ILE A 173 -18.55 11.31 14.69
C ILE A 173 -19.06 11.51 13.26
N ALA A 174 -19.52 12.71 12.91
CA ALA A 174 -19.92 13.03 11.53
C ALA A 174 -18.75 12.86 10.54
N THR A 175 -17.53 13.29 10.90
CA THR A 175 -16.35 13.05 10.05
C THR A 175 -16.03 11.55 9.88
N ALA A 176 -16.26 10.73 10.92
CA ALA A 176 -16.08 9.29 10.85
C ALA A 176 -17.11 8.63 9.91
N VAL A 177 -18.36 9.09 9.92
CA VAL A 177 -19.40 8.63 8.98
C VAL A 177 -19.02 8.98 7.54
N VAL A 178 -18.55 10.20 7.30
CA VAL A 178 -18.07 10.62 5.96
C VAL A 178 -16.92 9.72 5.50
N LEU A 179 -15.92 9.50 6.36
CA LEU A 179 -14.79 8.61 6.07
C LEU A 179 -15.27 7.18 5.77
N PHE A 180 -16.22 6.66 6.55
CA PHE A 180 -16.80 5.33 6.34
C PHE A 180 -17.46 5.22 4.96
N VAL A 181 -18.25 6.22 4.56
CA VAL A 181 -18.88 6.27 3.23
C VAL A 181 -17.82 6.26 2.13
N PHE A 182 -16.74 7.06 2.26
CA PHE A 182 -15.64 7.05 1.29
C PHE A 182 -14.97 5.68 1.17
N ILE A 183 -14.66 5.03 2.30
CA ILE A 183 -14.07 3.69 2.31
C ILE A 183 -15.00 2.68 1.63
N LEU A 184 -16.30 2.74 1.94
CA LEU A 184 -17.31 1.85 1.37
C LEU A 184 -17.41 2.05 -0.15
N LEU A 185 -17.45 3.30 -0.63
CA LEU A 185 -17.48 3.60 -2.06
C LEU A 185 -16.24 3.07 -2.78
N ILE A 186 -15.05 3.31 -2.22
CA ILE A 186 -13.78 2.81 -2.80
C ILE A 186 -13.79 1.28 -2.87
N ASN A 187 -14.17 0.60 -1.78
CA ASN A 187 -14.23 -0.86 -1.75
C ASN A 187 -15.29 -1.43 -2.71
N LEU A 188 -16.44 -0.76 -2.85
CA LEU A 188 -17.49 -1.17 -3.79
C LEU A 188 -17.01 -1.04 -5.23
N LEU A 189 -16.38 0.09 -5.59
CA LEU A 189 -15.80 0.30 -6.91
C LEU A 189 -14.78 -0.79 -7.25
N PHE A 190 -13.90 -1.12 -6.30
CA PHE A 190 -12.93 -2.21 -6.47
C PHE A 190 -13.58 -3.58 -6.65
N SER A 191 -14.63 -3.88 -5.88
CA SER A 191 -15.38 -5.13 -6.00
C SER A 191 -16.04 -5.26 -7.38
N VAL A 192 -16.61 -4.18 -7.91
CA VAL A 192 -17.24 -4.16 -9.24
C VAL A 192 -16.20 -4.35 -10.35
N LEU A 193 -15.04 -3.68 -10.26
CA LEU A 193 -13.94 -3.85 -11.23
C LEU A 193 -13.39 -5.28 -11.25
N LYS A 194 -13.29 -5.93 -10.08
CA LYS A 194 -12.86 -7.33 -9.99
C LYS A 194 -13.82 -8.28 -10.70
N ARG A 195 -15.14 -8.11 -10.52
CA ARG A 195 -16.15 -8.97 -11.16
C ARG A 195 -16.04 -8.94 -12.69
N ARG A 196 -15.81 -7.76 -13.29
CA ARG A 196 -15.63 -7.61 -14.75
C ARG A 196 -14.37 -8.26 -15.33
N THR A 197 -13.40 -8.64 -14.50
CA THR A 197 -12.15 -9.29 -14.98
C THR A 197 -12.21 -10.81 -14.90
N ASN A 198 -13.22 -11.36 -14.21
CA ASN A 198 -13.47 -12.80 -14.11
C ASN A 198 -14.51 -13.30 -15.14
N GLU A 199 -15.07 -12.39 -15.94
CA GLU A 199 -15.85 -12.68 -17.16
C GLU A 199 -14.96 -12.44 -18.39
#